data_AF-A0AAE0BNN3-F1
#
_entry.id   AF-A0AAE0BNN3-F1
#
_cell.length_a   1.000
_cell.length_b   1.000
_cell.length_c   1.000
_cell.angle_alpha   90.00
_cell.angle_beta   90.00
_cell.angle_gamma   90.00
#
_symmetry.space_group_name_H-M   'P 1'
#
loop_
_entity.id
_entity.type
_entity.pdbx_description
1 polymer ?
#
loop_
_entity_poly.entity_id
_entity_poly.type
_entity_poly.pdbx_seq_one_letter_code
_entity_poly.pdbx_strand_id
1 'polypeptide(L)'
;MNCIALKATSLAARKPETASLFRPKSHSVPRLSKRTARTSVCSSSQERRNGAVDSEQVLEVQRRNLIAGVALLSSGVLQLETAETARALENPQQLGDGYQKFFGQATSASSYGGYGGSDVSELSSYKYYYEIPTTWTPASVNKQDKGYNGVDSRWFDPEIKAKTKKAYLVTFAGYAKLKPNKEDIIEDLSLADAVLQDALILAEDFTFNEFEKNGQLYVDYDILGEEYNVLCRVTAYGGRIYSMFVWGSGKDYESDGASLRRIRDSFGTIERDPAEVKADLEYYRRAT
;
A
#
# COMPACT_ATOMS: atom_id res chain seq x y z
N MET A 1 -61.72 -6.47 -14.44
CA MET A 1 -62.67 -6.65 -13.33
C MET A 1 -63.32 -8.01 -13.49
N ASN A 2 -62.93 -9.00 -12.68
CA ASN A 2 -63.71 -10.21 -12.42
C ASN A 2 -63.19 -10.81 -11.10
N CYS A 3 -64.04 -10.74 -10.08
CA CYS A 3 -63.82 -11.30 -8.75
C CYS A 3 -64.21 -12.77 -8.75
N ILE A 4 -63.33 -13.65 -8.31
CA ILE A 4 -63.71 -14.99 -7.82
C ILE A 4 -63.00 -15.20 -6.49
N ALA A 5 -63.80 -15.25 -5.43
CA ALA A 5 -63.43 -15.67 -4.09
C ALA A 5 -63.73 -17.16 -3.89
N LEU A 6 -63.32 -17.69 -2.73
CA LEU A 6 -63.45 -19.04 -2.14
C LEU A 6 -62.11 -19.81 -2.16
N LYS A 7 -61.63 -20.46 -1.11
CA LYS A 7 -62.14 -20.72 0.25
C LYS A 7 -60.93 -21.18 1.09
N ALA A 8 -60.82 -20.67 2.32
CA ALA A 8 -59.88 -21.16 3.32
C ALA A 8 -60.28 -22.57 3.81
N THR A 9 -59.31 -23.46 3.99
CA THR A 9 -59.44 -24.64 4.88
C THR A 9 -58.16 -24.79 5.68
N SER A 10 -58.31 -24.72 7.00
CA SER A 10 -57.28 -24.95 8.00
C SER A 10 -57.07 -26.45 8.20
N LEU A 11 -55.84 -26.87 8.59
CA LEU A 11 -55.69 -27.97 9.55
C LEU A 11 -54.29 -28.01 10.20
N ALA A 12 -54.31 -27.85 11.52
CA ALA A 12 -53.56 -28.59 12.54
C ALA A 12 -52.01 -28.69 12.49
N ALA A 13 -51.44 -27.87 13.37
CA ALA A 13 -50.35 -28.16 14.30
C ALA A 13 -49.81 -29.61 14.40
N ARG A 14 -48.48 -29.74 14.32
CA ARG A 14 -47.71 -30.75 15.05
C ARG A 14 -46.50 -30.10 15.74
N LYS A 15 -46.43 -30.30 17.06
CA LYS A 15 -45.38 -29.84 17.98
C LYS A 15 -44.05 -30.59 17.76
N PRO A 16 -42.92 -30.04 18.26
CA PRO A 16 -41.57 -30.50 17.96
C PRO A 16 -41.14 -31.70 18.82
N GLU A 17 -40.41 -32.64 18.22
CA GLU A 17 -39.69 -33.69 18.93
C GLU A 17 -38.31 -33.19 19.37
N THR A 18 -38.17 -33.05 20.68
CA THR A 18 -36.92 -33.00 21.43
C THR A 18 -36.37 -34.41 21.66
N ALA A 19 -35.15 -34.67 21.20
CA ALA A 19 -34.17 -35.63 21.74
C ALA A 19 -32.95 -35.65 20.81
N SER A 20 -31.70 -35.80 21.21
CA SER A 20 -31.03 -35.85 22.51
C SER A 20 -29.52 -35.95 22.22
N LEU A 21 -28.70 -35.50 23.17
CA LEU A 21 -27.31 -35.95 23.42
C LEU A 21 -26.20 -35.55 22.43
N PHE A 22 -25.81 -34.28 22.50
CA PHE A 22 -24.41 -33.87 22.29
C PHE A 22 -23.62 -34.17 23.58
N ARG A 23 -22.62 -35.05 23.50
CA ARG A 23 -21.66 -35.32 24.59
C ARG A 23 -20.25 -35.10 24.03
N PRO A 24 -19.61 -33.94 24.25
CA PRO A 24 -18.21 -33.76 23.86
C PRO A 24 -17.30 -34.53 24.85
N LYS A 25 -16.42 -35.37 24.31
CA LYS A 25 -15.31 -35.97 25.06
C LYS A 25 -14.32 -34.88 25.45
N SER A 26 -14.11 -34.75 26.76
CA SER A 26 -13.07 -33.95 27.37
C SER A 26 -11.69 -34.53 27.04
N HIS A 27 -10.92 -33.88 26.18
CA HIS A 27 -9.48 -34.09 26.11
C HIS A 27 -8.79 -33.12 27.07
N SER A 28 -8.38 -33.65 28.22
CA SER A 28 -7.49 -33.02 29.18
C SER A 28 -6.10 -32.85 28.56
N VAL A 29 -5.69 -31.60 28.32
CA VAL A 29 -4.32 -31.24 27.97
C VAL A 29 -3.55 -30.98 29.28
N PRO A 30 -2.49 -31.74 29.60
CA PRO A 30 -1.62 -31.37 30.71
C PRO A 30 -0.76 -30.16 30.33
N ARG A 31 -0.85 -29.10 31.14
CA ARG A 31 0.11 -27.98 31.20
C ARG A 31 1.50 -28.54 31.48
N LEU A 32 2.45 -28.35 30.56
CA LEU A 32 3.86 -28.45 30.89
C LEU A 32 4.48 -27.06 31.09
N SER A 33 5.07 -26.97 32.27
CA SER A 33 5.83 -25.90 32.88
C SER A 33 7.00 -25.38 32.02
N LYS A 34 7.24 -24.06 32.16
CA LYS A 34 8.42 -23.32 31.73
C LYS A 34 9.70 -24.04 32.16
N ARG A 35 10.60 -24.31 31.21
CA ARG A 35 12.02 -24.52 31.50
C ARG A 35 12.86 -23.57 30.66
N THR A 36 13.42 -22.62 31.39
CA THR A 36 14.55 -21.76 31.05
C THR A 36 15.74 -22.61 30.60
N ALA A 37 16.23 -22.37 29.39
CA ALA A 37 17.57 -22.77 28.99
C ALA A 37 18.35 -21.50 28.62
N ARG A 38 19.26 -21.12 29.53
CA ARG A 38 20.32 -20.15 29.28
C ARG A 38 21.31 -20.77 28.31
N THR A 39 21.57 -20.11 27.20
CA THR A 39 22.78 -20.31 26.41
C THR A 39 23.62 -19.05 26.52
N SER A 40 24.75 -19.20 27.20
CA SER A 40 25.86 -18.27 27.26
C SER A 40 26.58 -18.21 25.92
N VAL A 41 26.81 -17.01 25.39
CA VAL A 41 27.88 -16.77 24.42
C VAL A 41 28.62 -15.50 24.82
N CYS A 42 29.94 -15.65 24.84
CA CYS A 42 30.96 -14.76 25.35
C CYS A 42 30.87 -13.31 24.84
N SER A 43 30.90 -12.37 25.78
CA SER A 43 31.34 -11.00 25.56
C SER A 43 32.85 -10.93 25.84
N SER A 44 33.66 -10.79 24.81
CA SER A 44 35.07 -10.41 24.97
C SER A 44 35.15 -8.89 25.18
N SER A 45 35.47 -8.51 26.41
CA SER A 45 35.94 -7.18 26.79
C SER A 45 37.18 -6.79 26.00
N GLN A 46 37.21 -5.56 25.48
CA GLN A 46 38.46 -4.91 25.12
C GLN A 46 38.53 -3.57 25.85
N GLU A 47 39.35 -3.58 26.88
CA GLU A 47 39.63 -2.45 27.74
C GLU A 47 40.49 -1.39 27.06
N ARG A 48 40.22 -0.18 27.53
CA ARG A 48 40.91 1.09 27.36
C ARG A 48 42.43 0.97 27.49
N ARG A 49 43.15 1.74 26.67
CA ARG A 49 44.39 2.39 27.10
C ARG A 49 44.28 3.90 26.87
N ASN A 50 44.37 4.63 27.97
CA ASN A 50 44.60 6.05 28.03
C ASN A 50 46.08 6.35 27.74
N GLY A 51 46.34 7.50 27.11
CA GLY A 51 47.64 8.15 27.05
C GLY A 51 47.43 9.63 26.74
N ALA A 52 47.42 10.45 27.78
CA ALA A 52 47.34 11.91 27.73
C ALA A 52 48.76 12.50 27.88
N VAL A 53 49.09 13.54 27.10
CA VAL A 53 49.94 14.72 27.44
C VAL A 53 49.68 15.76 26.32
N ASP A 54 48.95 16.86 26.52
CA ASP A 54 49.25 18.15 27.19
C ASP A 54 49.81 19.24 26.24
N SER A 55 48.94 20.21 25.96
CA SER A 55 49.08 21.68 25.92
C SER A 55 50.21 22.42 25.16
N GLU A 56 49.75 23.30 24.26
CA GLU A 56 50.22 24.67 23.95
C GLU A 56 51.70 24.97 23.62
N GLN A 57 51.95 25.29 22.34
CA GLN A 57 52.78 26.42 21.87
C GLN A 57 52.11 26.98 20.60
N VAL A 58 51.49 28.16 20.58
CA VAL A 58 52.03 29.54 20.64
C VAL A 58 52.79 29.94 19.37
N LEU A 59 52.16 30.87 18.63
CA LEU A 59 52.71 31.95 17.77
C LEU A 59 53.52 31.56 16.52
N GLU A 60 52.98 31.89 15.33
CA GLU A 60 53.41 33.06 14.52
C GLU A 60 54.35 32.57 13.40
N VAL A 61 53.99 32.70 12.13
CA VAL A 61 54.50 33.78 11.26
C VAL A 61 53.64 33.91 10.00
N GLN A 62 53.28 35.17 9.76
CA GLN A 62 52.64 35.74 8.58
C GLN A 62 53.45 35.53 7.27
N ARG A 63 52.78 35.59 6.11
CA ARG A 63 52.79 36.79 5.22
C ARG A 63 52.14 36.54 3.84
N ARG A 64 51.20 37.46 3.53
CA ARG A 64 51.00 38.19 2.25
C ARG A 64 50.39 37.38 1.08
N ASN A 65 49.29 37.80 0.46
CA ASN A 65 49.00 39.14 -0.06
C ASN A 65 47.51 39.52 0.02
N LEU A 66 47.28 40.81 0.28
CA LEU A 66 46.03 41.53 0.21
C LEU A 66 46.19 42.56 -0.92
N ILE A 67 45.28 42.54 -1.91
CA ILE A 67 45.05 43.71 -2.79
C ILE A 67 43.54 43.98 -2.76
N ALA A 68 43.24 45.21 -2.33
CA ALA A 68 41.92 45.82 -2.31
C ALA A 68 41.62 46.56 -3.62
N GLY A 69 40.34 46.84 -3.89
CA GLY A 69 39.88 47.76 -4.94
C GLY A 69 38.54 47.34 -5.54
N VAL A 70 37.41 47.61 -4.86
CA VAL A 70 36.48 48.76 -5.04
C VAL A 70 35.54 48.63 -6.25
N ALA A 71 34.25 48.77 -5.91
CA ALA A 71 32.99 48.67 -6.66
C ALA A 71 32.86 49.44 -7.99
N LEU A 72 31.97 48.95 -8.87
CA LEU A 72 30.89 49.76 -9.48
C LEU A 72 29.80 48.89 -10.12
N LEU A 73 28.56 49.39 -9.98
CA LEU A 73 27.26 48.84 -10.33
C LEU A 73 27.04 48.75 -11.85
N SER A 74 26.24 47.78 -12.32
CA SER A 74 25.09 48.06 -13.21
C SER A 74 24.35 46.80 -13.69
N SER A 75 23.03 46.96 -13.77
CA SER A 75 22.09 46.28 -14.66
C SER A 75 21.67 44.86 -14.32
N GLY A 76 20.50 44.80 -13.66
CA GLY A 76 19.74 43.58 -13.47
C GLY A 76 19.32 42.97 -14.81
N VAL A 77 19.75 41.74 -15.00
CA VAL A 77 18.95 40.74 -15.71
C VAL A 77 18.28 39.95 -14.60
N LEU A 78 16.95 39.97 -14.57
CA LEU A 78 16.12 39.06 -13.79
C LEU A 78 16.47 37.64 -14.23
N GLN A 79 17.47 37.04 -13.56
CA GLN A 79 17.58 35.60 -13.49
C GLN A 79 16.37 35.13 -12.69
N LEU A 80 15.40 34.61 -13.43
CA LEU A 80 14.41 33.71 -12.89
C LEU A 80 15.20 32.48 -12.39
N GLU A 81 15.60 32.53 -11.13
CA GLU A 81 16.10 31.37 -10.42
C GLU A 81 14.94 30.39 -10.32
N THR A 82 14.86 29.43 -11.25
CA THR A 82 14.26 28.14 -10.96
C THR A 82 15.22 27.39 -10.04
N ALA A 83 15.37 27.92 -8.82
CA ALA A 83 15.85 27.18 -7.68
C ALA A 83 14.64 26.45 -7.10
N GLU A 84 14.20 25.39 -7.79
CA GLU A 84 13.52 24.29 -7.12
C GLU A 84 14.51 23.72 -6.12
N THR A 85 14.55 24.35 -4.95
CA THR A 85 15.11 23.75 -3.75
C THR A 85 14.38 22.43 -3.63
N ALA A 86 15.13 21.33 -3.71
CA ALA A 86 14.64 19.98 -3.45
C ALA A 86 14.03 19.96 -2.04
N ARG A 87 12.76 20.38 -1.93
CA ARG A 87 11.97 20.26 -0.72
C ARG A 87 11.79 18.78 -0.56
N ALA A 88 12.22 18.29 0.60
CA ALA A 88 11.91 16.95 1.01
C ALA A 88 10.40 16.73 0.83
N LEU A 89 10.02 15.83 -0.08
CA LEU A 89 8.62 15.49 -0.33
C LEU A 89 8.03 14.96 0.97
N GLU A 90 7.09 15.70 1.53
CA GLU A 90 6.30 15.26 2.67
C GLU A 90 5.33 14.17 2.18
N ASN A 91 5.49 12.95 2.69
CA ASN A 91 4.66 11.81 2.33
C ASN A 91 3.96 11.27 3.59
N PRO A 92 2.62 11.32 3.67
CA PRO A 92 1.67 11.77 2.65
C PRO A 92 1.56 13.31 2.54
N GLN A 93 1.32 13.82 1.33
CA GLN A 93 1.18 15.25 1.06
C GLN A 93 -0.27 15.70 1.27
N GLN A 94 -0.54 16.71 2.10
CA GLN A 94 -1.89 17.22 2.33
C GLN A 94 -2.44 17.98 1.10
N LEU A 95 -3.63 17.64 0.61
CA LEU A 95 -4.31 18.39 -0.47
C LEU A 95 -5.22 19.51 0.07
N GLY A 96 -5.59 19.46 1.36
CA GLY A 96 -6.38 20.49 2.03
C GLY A 96 -7.90 20.32 1.95
N ASP A 97 -8.40 19.36 1.17
CA ASP A 97 -9.82 19.02 1.00
C ASP A 97 -10.27 17.83 1.86
N GLY A 98 -9.52 17.52 2.93
CA GLY A 98 -9.72 16.33 3.75
C GLY A 98 -9.05 15.07 3.18
N TYR A 99 -8.31 15.19 2.07
CA TYR A 99 -7.50 14.12 1.51
C TYR A 99 -6.01 14.44 1.58
N GLN A 100 -5.23 13.37 1.58
CA GLN A 100 -3.78 13.38 1.50
C GLN A 100 -3.33 12.45 0.38
N LYS A 101 -2.32 12.89 -0.40
CA LYS A 101 -1.70 12.12 -1.46
C LYS A 101 -0.60 11.27 -0.87
N PHE A 102 -0.78 9.96 -0.92
CA PHE A 102 0.24 9.01 -0.53
C PHE A 102 1.08 8.62 -1.74
N PHE A 103 2.39 8.54 -1.55
CA PHE A 103 3.35 8.05 -2.53
C PHE A 103 3.98 6.75 -2.04
N GLY A 104 3.99 5.72 -2.90
CA GLY A 104 4.55 4.42 -2.54
C GLY A 104 5.69 3.98 -3.44
N GLN A 105 6.63 3.23 -2.87
CA GLN A 105 7.90 2.86 -3.52
C GLN A 105 7.83 1.51 -4.24
N ALA A 106 6.84 0.65 -3.94
CA ALA A 106 6.74 -0.70 -4.49
C ALA A 106 8.05 -1.51 -4.32
N THR A 107 8.68 -1.40 -3.14
CA THR A 107 9.91 -2.13 -2.82
C THR A 107 9.64 -3.64 -2.78
N SER A 108 10.66 -4.47 -3.03
CA SER A 108 10.48 -5.93 -2.96
C SER A 108 10.52 -6.42 -1.51
N ALA A 109 10.02 -7.63 -1.26
CA ALA A 109 10.07 -8.25 0.07
C ALA A 109 11.50 -8.50 0.58
N SER A 110 12.49 -8.57 -0.32
CA SER A 110 13.91 -8.67 0.03
C SER A 110 14.48 -7.38 0.62
N SER A 111 13.84 -6.23 0.34
CA SER A 111 14.17 -4.94 0.94
C SER A 111 13.47 -4.72 2.29
N TYR A 112 12.66 -5.69 2.75
CA TYR A 112 11.99 -5.63 4.05
C TYR A 112 13.02 -5.81 5.17
N GLY A 113 13.38 -4.70 5.82
CA GLY A 113 14.40 -4.66 6.88
C GLY A 113 15.69 -3.91 6.51
N GLY A 114 15.72 -3.19 5.39
CA GLY A 114 16.82 -2.27 5.05
C GLY A 114 16.98 -1.18 6.11
N TYR A 115 18.09 -1.22 6.84
CA TYR A 115 18.56 -0.17 7.73
C TYR A 115 18.93 1.06 6.89
N GLY A 116 18.21 2.17 7.09
CA GLY A 116 18.34 3.45 6.38
C GLY A 116 16.94 4.01 6.14
N GLY A 117 16.35 4.83 7.01
CA GLY A 117 16.91 6.09 7.50
C GLY A 117 16.29 7.20 6.66
N SER A 118 15.32 7.91 7.25
CA SER A 118 14.65 9.14 6.78
C SER A 118 14.07 9.13 5.36
N ASP A 119 12.76 9.39 5.26
CA ASP A 119 12.13 10.17 4.19
C ASP A 119 12.93 10.20 2.89
N VAL A 120 12.73 9.17 2.05
CA VAL A 120 13.22 9.22 0.67
C VAL A 120 12.40 10.29 -0.02
N SER A 121 12.85 11.52 0.18
CA SER A 121 12.07 12.73 -0.02
C SER A 121 12.17 13.23 -1.45
N GLU A 122 12.70 12.37 -2.33
CA GLU A 122 12.76 12.56 -3.76
C GLU A 122 11.61 11.80 -4.42
N LEU A 123 10.85 12.51 -5.25
CA LEU A 123 9.75 11.95 -6.05
C LEU A 123 10.20 10.75 -6.90
N SER A 124 11.48 10.74 -7.31
CA SER A 124 12.13 9.71 -8.13
C SER A 124 12.10 8.30 -7.52
N SER A 125 12.03 8.20 -6.20
CA SER A 125 12.05 6.93 -5.47
C SER A 125 10.66 6.29 -5.36
N TYR A 126 9.62 7.07 -5.59
CA TYR A 126 8.24 6.60 -5.60
C TYR A 126 7.87 6.08 -6.99
N LYS A 127 6.97 5.10 -7.04
CA LYS A 127 6.51 4.46 -8.28
C LYS A 127 5.04 4.71 -8.57
N TYR A 128 4.25 4.97 -7.54
CA TYR A 128 2.81 5.20 -7.66
C TYR A 128 2.33 6.20 -6.62
N TYR A 129 1.12 6.71 -6.83
CA TYR A 129 0.41 7.55 -5.89
C TYR A 129 -1.08 7.23 -5.88
N TYR A 130 -1.74 7.60 -4.78
CA TYR A 130 -3.20 7.67 -4.67
C TYR A 130 -3.60 8.61 -3.54
N GLU A 131 -4.84 9.06 -3.55
CA GLU A 131 -5.42 9.89 -2.51
C GLU A 131 -6.09 9.04 -1.45
N ILE A 132 -6.01 9.49 -0.20
CA ILE A 132 -6.57 8.82 0.97
C ILE A 132 -7.21 9.88 1.83
N PRO A 133 -8.36 9.61 2.46
CA PRO A 133 -8.89 10.48 3.50
C PRO A 133 -7.86 10.67 4.63
N THR A 134 -7.75 11.88 5.17
CA THR A 134 -6.85 12.18 6.30
C THR A 134 -7.24 11.45 7.58
N THR A 135 -8.50 11.00 7.68
CA THR A 135 -9.01 10.21 8.81
C THR A 135 -8.46 8.78 8.84
N TRP A 136 -7.94 8.27 7.72
CA TRP A 136 -7.49 6.89 7.63
C TRP A 136 -6.11 6.69 8.21
N THR A 137 -5.90 5.54 8.85
CA THR A 137 -4.65 5.20 9.51
C THR A 137 -3.87 4.18 8.68
N PRO A 138 -2.54 4.34 8.53
CA PRO A 138 -1.73 3.35 7.83
C PRO A 138 -1.61 2.06 8.66
N ALA A 139 -1.74 0.92 8.01
CA ALA A 139 -1.45 -0.37 8.62
C ALA A 139 -0.01 -0.81 8.32
N SER A 140 0.67 -1.35 9.33
CA SER A 140 1.95 -2.03 9.12
C SER A 140 1.74 -3.24 8.21
N VAL A 141 2.50 -3.29 7.11
CA VAL A 141 2.54 -4.43 6.18
C VAL A 141 3.69 -5.33 6.59
N ASN A 142 3.45 -6.61 6.83
CA ASN A 142 4.49 -7.53 7.26
C ASN A 142 5.31 -8.09 6.08
N LYS A 143 6.48 -8.68 6.37
CA LYS A 143 7.30 -9.38 5.37
C LYS A 143 6.51 -10.43 4.58
N GLN A 144 5.63 -11.15 5.27
CA GLN A 144 4.79 -12.19 4.66
C GLN A 144 3.75 -11.58 3.72
N ASP A 145 3.03 -10.53 4.13
CA ASP A 145 2.07 -9.81 3.27
C ASP A 145 2.76 -9.29 2.00
N LYS A 146 3.97 -8.76 2.13
CA LYS A 146 4.75 -8.21 1.02
C LYS A 146 5.36 -9.28 0.11
N GLY A 147 5.75 -10.42 0.69
CA GLY A 147 6.42 -11.52 -0.03
C GLY A 147 5.45 -12.45 -0.77
N TYR A 148 4.32 -12.79 -0.14
CA TYR A 148 3.36 -13.74 -0.70
C TYR A 148 2.23 -13.03 -1.44
N ASN A 149 1.66 -12.00 -0.83
CA ASN A 149 0.46 -11.34 -1.36
C ASN A 149 0.79 -10.07 -2.17
N GLY A 150 2.08 -9.71 -2.26
CA GLY A 150 2.54 -8.53 -2.99
C GLY A 150 2.06 -7.19 -2.41
N VAL A 151 1.54 -7.16 -1.19
CA VAL A 151 0.99 -5.94 -0.59
C VAL A 151 2.13 -4.96 -0.29
N ASP A 152 2.04 -3.75 -0.82
CA ASP A 152 3.04 -2.70 -0.60
C ASP A 152 2.58 -1.66 0.42
N SER A 153 1.33 -1.21 0.33
CA SER A 153 0.73 -0.26 1.28
C SER A 153 -0.68 -0.69 1.66
N ARG A 154 -1.10 -0.37 2.87
CA ARG A 154 -2.44 -0.69 3.40
C ARG A 154 -2.90 0.40 4.36
N TRP A 155 -4.15 0.80 4.21
CA TRP A 155 -4.82 1.82 5.01
C TRP A 155 -6.19 1.31 5.43
N PHE A 156 -6.66 1.77 6.58
CA PHE A 156 -7.97 1.42 7.11
C PHE A 156 -8.63 2.63 7.74
N ASP A 157 -9.95 2.61 7.73
CA ASP A 157 -10.76 3.56 8.47
C ASP A 157 -10.73 3.18 9.96
N PRO A 158 -10.20 4.02 10.88
CA PRO A 158 -10.12 3.69 12.30
C PRO A 158 -11.49 3.67 12.99
N GLU A 159 -12.51 4.30 12.41
CA GLU A 159 -13.86 4.30 12.98
C GLU A 159 -14.49 2.91 12.92
N ILE A 160 -14.16 2.14 11.89
CA ILE A 160 -14.69 0.80 11.68
C ILE A 160 -13.79 -0.24 12.35
N LYS A 161 -14.18 -0.67 13.56
CA LYS A 161 -13.43 -1.66 14.36
C LYS A 161 -13.14 -2.97 13.61
N ALA A 162 -14.05 -3.39 12.74
CA ALA A 162 -13.90 -4.60 11.93
C ALA A 162 -12.88 -4.44 10.79
N LYS A 163 -12.42 -3.22 10.48
CA LYS A 163 -11.49 -2.90 9.39
C LYS A 163 -11.93 -3.43 8.02
N THR A 164 -13.25 -3.51 7.83
CA THR A 164 -13.87 -3.92 6.56
C THR A 164 -13.66 -2.85 5.49
N LYS A 165 -13.64 -1.58 5.90
CA LYS A 165 -13.28 -0.44 5.05
C LYS A 165 -11.76 -0.23 5.05
N LYS A 166 -11.13 -0.69 3.98
CA LYS A 166 -9.68 -0.72 3.81
C LYS A 166 -9.29 -0.44 2.37
N ALA A 167 -8.11 0.12 2.16
CA ALA A 167 -7.52 0.31 0.85
C ALA A 167 -6.10 -0.23 0.89
N TYR A 168 -5.70 -1.00 -0.11
CA TYR A 168 -4.34 -1.50 -0.20
C TYR A 168 -3.90 -1.63 -1.64
N LEU A 169 -2.61 -1.45 -1.84
CA LEU A 169 -1.98 -1.65 -3.13
C LEU A 169 -1.19 -2.95 -3.13
N VAL A 170 -1.41 -3.76 -4.17
CA VAL A 170 -0.64 -4.94 -4.49
C VAL A 170 0.26 -4.65 -5.70
N THR A 171 1.50 -5.12 -5.64
CA THR A 171 2.45 -5.03 -6.75
C THR A 171 3.19 -6.34 -6.95
N PHE A 172 3.21 -6.81 -8.20
CA PHE A 172 4.04 -7.94 -8.62
C PHE A 172 4.95 -7.52 -9.77
N ALA A 173 6.18 -8.03 -9.75
CA ALA A 173 7.13 -7.84 -10.84
C ALA A 173 7.01 -8.93 -11.90
N GLY A 174 7.52 -8.67 -13.11
CA GLY A 174 7.47 -9.63 -14.23
C GLY A 174 6.38 -9.36 -15.26
N TYR A 175 5.63 -8.27 -15.12
CA TYR A 175 4.50 -7.95 -16.00
C TYR A 175 4.84 -6.76 -16.90
N ALA A 176 5.03 -7.02 -18.19
CA ALA A 176 5.30 -5.96 -19.16
C ALA A 176 4.02 -5.25 -19.63
N LYS A 177 2.91 -5.97 -19.71
CA LYS A 177 1.58 -5.49 -20.16
C LYS A 177 0.50 -6.25 -19.41
N LEU A 178 -0.70 -5.68 -19.36
CA LEU A 178 -1.89 -6.38 -18.90
C LEU A 178 -2.28 -7.50 -19.87
N LYS A 179 -2.94 -8.54 -19.36
CA LYS A 179 -3.49 -9.61 -20.19
C LYS A 179 -4.58 -9.08 -21.14
N PRO A 180 -4.81 -9.75 -22.28
CA PRO A 180 -5.89 -9.37 -23.20
C PRO A 180 -7.27 -9.54 -22.55
N ASN A 181 -7.51 -10.69 -21.91
CA ASN A 181 -8.73 -10.96 -21.15
C ASN A 181 -8.67 -10.26 -19.79
N LYS A 182 -9.75 -9.60 -19.37
CA LYS A 182 -9.76 -8.76 -18.16
C LYS A 182 -10.18 -9.57 -16.93
N GLU A 183 -11.09 -10.50 -17.14
CA GLU A 183 -11.53 -11.50 -16.19
C GLU A 183 -10.32 -12.31 -15.68
N ASP A 184 -9.47 -12.79 -16.59
CA ASP A 184 -8.22 -13.50 -16.24
C ASP A 184 -7.24 -12.68 -15.39
N ILE A 185 -7.32 -11.33 -15.41
CA ILE A 185 -6.46 -10.47 -14.59
C ILE A 185 -6.95 -10.48 -13.15
N ILE A 186 -8.24 -10.25 -12.95
CA ILE A 186 -8.81 -10.20 -11.59
C ILE A 186 -8.83 -11.59 -10.95
N GLU A 187 -9.07 -12.64 -11.74
CA GLU A 187 -8.98 -14.03 -11.29
C GLU A 187 -7.57 -14.38 -10.80
N ASP A 188 -6.53 -14.07 -11.58
CA ASP A 188 -5.14 -14.28 -11.17
C ASP A 188 -4.79 -13.52 -9.88
N LEU A 189 -5.26 -12.28 -9.75
CA LEU A 189 -5.05 -11.47 -8.55
C LEU A 189 -5.78 -12.05 -7.33
N SER A 190 -6.96 -12.65 -7.54
CA SER A 190 -7.73 -13.31 -6.47
C SER A 190 -7.08 -14.57 -5.93
N LEU A 191 -6.21 -15.24 -6.70
CA LEU A 191 -5.46 -16.40 -6.21
C LEU A 191 -4.50 -16.04 -5.07
N ALA A 192 -4.08 -14.77 -4.99
CA ALA A 192 -3.22 -14.27 -3.92
C ALA A 192 -4.02 -13.81 -2.67
N ASP A 193 -5.34 -13.67 -2.76
CA ASP A 193 -6.19 -13.18 -1.68
C ASP A 193 -7.51 -13.97 -1.61
N ALA A 194 -7.58 -14.91 -0.66
CA ALA A 194 -8.76 -15.75 -0.47
C ALA A 194 -10.04 -14.93 -0.21
N VAL A 195 -9.93 -13.76 0.43
CA VAL A 195 -11.12 -12.93 0.71
C VAL A 195 -11.61 -12.28 -0.58
N LEU A 196 -10.71 -11.89 -1.49
CA LEU A 196 -11.07 -11.38 -2.81
C LEU A 196 -11.70 -12.49 -3.66
N GLN A 197 -11.17 -13.72 -3.58
CA GLN A 197 -11.76 -14.88 -4.26
C GLN A 197 -13.19 -15.13 -3.80
N ASP A 198 -13.44 -15.11 -2.48
CA ASP A 198 -14.79 -15.25 -1.94
C ASP A 198 -15.71 -14.10 -2.38
N ALA A 199 -15.21 -12.86 -2.38
CA ALA A 199 -15.98 -11.69 -2.83
C ALA A 199 -16.37 -11.77 -4.31
N LEU A 200 -15.51 -12.31 -5.18
CA LEU A 200 -15.82 -12.54 -6.59
C LEU A 200 -16.91 -13.61 -6.77
N ILE A 201 -16.91 -14.66 -5.95
CA ILE A 201 -17.92 -15.73 -6.01
C ILE A 201 -19.27 -15.23 -5.51
N LEU A 202 -19.27 -14.38 -4.48
CA LEU A 202 -20.47 -13.82 -3.85
C LEU A 202 -20.96 -12.52 -4.50
N ALA A 203 -20.28 -12.02 -5.52
CA ALA A 203 -20.66 -10.79 -6.20
C ALA A 203 -22.03 -10.93 -6.87
N GLU A 204 -22.89 -9.94 -6.66
CA GLU A 204 -24.17 -9.83 -7.36
C GLU A 204 -23.98 -9.17 -8.72
N ASP A 205 -23.09 -8.18 -8.79
CA ASP A 205 -22.75 -7.46 -10.01
C ASP A 205 -21.23 -7.37 -10.17
N PHE A 206 -20.79 -7.58 -11.41
CA PHE A 206 -19.40 -7.52 -11.80
C PHE A 206 -19.31 -6.72 -13.09
N THR A 207 -18.74 -5.52 -12.97
CA THR A 207 -18.53 -4.65 -14.13
C THR A 207 -17.06 -4.27 -14.23
N PHE A 208 -16.60 -4.08 -15.46
CA PHE A 208 -15.26 -3.57 -15.71
C PHE A 208 -15.30 -2.45 -16.74
N ASN A 209 -14.35 -1.52 -16.62
CA ASN A 209 -14.19 -0.41 -17.54
C ASN A 209 -12.71 -0.24 -17.92
N GLU A 210 -12.46 0.02 -19.19
CA GLU A 210 -11.11 0.20 -19.72
C GLU A 210 -10.91 1.64 -20.15
N PHE A 211 -9.77 2.21 -19.79
CA PHE A 211 -9.38 3.51 -20.27
C PHE A 211 -7.86 3.62 -20.38
N GLU A 212 -7.41 4.45 -21.30
CA GLU A 212 -5.98 4.75 -21.45
C GLU A 212 -5.67 6.10 -20.83
N LYS A 213 -4.56 6.16 -20.07
CA LYS A 213 -4.03 7.38 -19.49
C LYS A 213 -2.52 7.37 -19.64
N ASN A 214 -1.96 8.40 -20.27
CA ASN A 214 -0.53 8.56 -20.50
C ASN A 214 0.11 7.36 -21.23
N GLY A 215 -0.59 6.78 -22.21
CA GLY A 215 -0.15 5.61 -22.96
C GLY A 215 -0.13 4.30 -22.16
N GLN A 216 -0.74 4.29 -20.97
CA GLN A 216 -0.88 3.12 -20.12
C GLN A 216 -2.35 2.70 -20.07
N LEU A 217 -2.60 1.40 -20.20
CA LEU A 217 -3.94 0.82 -20.04
C LEU A 217 -4.26 0.69 -18.55
N TYR A 218 -5.41 1.22 -18.16
CA TYR A 218 -6.01 1.04 -16.86
C TYR A 218 -7.31 0.25 -17.02
N VAL A 219 -7.56 -0.64 -16.06
CA VAL A 219 -8.79 -1.41 -15.99
C VAL A 219 -9.37 -1.25 -14.60
N ASP A 220 -10.58 -0.74 -14.54
CA ASP A 220 -11.38 -0.63 -13.33
C ASP A 220 -12.29 -1.84 -13.22
N TYR A 221 -12.40 -2.41 -12.02
CA TYR A 221 -13.35 -3.46 -11.70
C TYR A 221 -14.21 -3.01 -10.53
N ASP A 222 -15.53 -3.10 -10.72
CA ASP A 222 -16.51 -2.86 -9.67
C ASP A 222 -17.19 -4.20 -9.38
N ILE A 223 -16.79 -4.78 -8.24
CA ILE A 223 -17.29 -6.04 -7.72
C ILE A 223 -18.25 -5.69 -6.59
N LEU A 224 -19.55 -5.75 -6.88
CA LEU A 224 -20.60 -5.35 -5.94
C LEU A 224 -21.29 -6.59 -5.39
N GLY A 225 -21.40 -6.66 -4.08
CA GLY A 225 -22.03 -7.78 -3.38
C GLY A 225 -22.78 -7.31 -2.14
N GLU A 226 -23.61 -8.20 -1.59
CA GLU A 226 -24.43 -7.91 -0.42
C GLU A 226 -23.56 -7.61 0.83
N GLU A 227 -22.52 -8.41 1.05
CA GLU A 227 -21.67 -8.29 2.25
C GLU A 227 -20.52 -7.28 2.04
N TYR A 228 -19.85 -7.35 0.89
CA TYR A 228 -18.70 -6.52 0.56
C TYR A 228 -18.81 -5.96 -0.86
N ASN A 229 -18.38 -4.71 -1.01
CA ASN A 229 -18.11 -4.07 -2.29
C ASN A 229 -16.61 -3.86 -2.41
N VAL A 230 -16.05 -4.29 -3.54
CA VAL A 230 -14.64 -4.15 -3.87
C VAL A 230 -14.50 -3.36 -5.16
N LEU A 231 -13.85 -2.20 -5.04
CA LEU A 231 -13.46 -1.36 -6.17
C LEU A 231 -11.98 -1.58 -6.44
N CYS A 232 -11.64 -1.98 -7.65
CA CYS A 232 -10.28 -2.26 -8.03
C CYS A 232 -9.87 -1.42 -9.24
N ARG A 233 -8.61 -0.97 -9.27
CA ARG A 233 -7.97 -0.41 -10.47
C ARG A 233 -6.63 -1.07 -10.70
N VAL A 234 -6.42 -1.57 -11.91
CA VAL A 234 -5.23 -2.33 -12.28
C VAL A 234 -4.53 -1.67 -13.46
N THR A 235 -3.21 -1.61 -13.41
CA THR A 235 -2.36 -1.17 -14.52
C THR A 235 -1.02 -1.90 -14.53
N ALA A 236 -0.35 -1.94 -15.69
CA ALA A 236 0.99 -2.48 -15.83
C ALA A 236 1.96 -1.39 -16.32
N TYR A 237 3.02 -1.15 -15.55
CA TYR A 237 4.03 -0.13 -15.85
C TYR A 237 5.41 -0.53 -15.30
N GLY A 238 6.49 -0.22 -16.02
CA GLY A 238 7.85 -0.48 -15.54
C GLY A 238 8.15 -1.95 -15.21
N GLY A 239 7.55 -2.89 -15.95
CA GLY A 239 7.71 -4.34 -15.71
C GLY A 239 7.01 -4.86 -14.46
N ARG A 240 6.07 -4.09 -13.91
CA ARG A 240 5.27 -4.43 -12.74
C ARG A 240 3.79 -4.24 -13.02
N ILE A 241 2.98 -5.09 -12.41
CA ILE A 241 1.55 -4.86 -12.26
C ILE A 241 1.30 -4.13 -10.94
N TYR A 242 0.38 -3.18 -10.97
CA TYR A 242 -0.10 -2.45 -9.82
C TYR A 242 -1.61 -2.63 -9.75
N SER A 243 -2.08 -3.09 -8.60
CA SER A 243 -3.50 -3.35 -8.36
C SER A 243 -3.91 -2.65 -7.08
N MET A 244 -4.72 -1.61 -7.21
CA MET A 244 -5.33 -0.92 -6.08
C MET A 244 -6.65 -1.59 -5.75
N PHE A 245 -6.82 -1.99 -4.49
CA PHE A 245 -8.08 -2.52 -3.98
C PHE A 245 -8.63 -1.60 -2.90
N VAL A 246 -9.89 -1.21 -3.04
CA VAL A 246 -10.65 -0.44 -2.06
C VAL A 246 -11.87 -1.26 -1.66
N TRP A 247 -11.98 -1.55 -0.37
CA TRP A 247 -13.03 -2.36 0.22
C TRP A 247 -13.97 -1.49 1.03
N GLY A 248 -15.25 -1.81 0.99
CA GLY A 248 -16.27 -1.32 1.90
C GLY A 248 -17.35 -2.36 2.10
N SER A 249 -18.02 -2.36 3.25
CA SER A 249 -19.25 -3.15 3.39
C SER A 249 -20.38 -2.57 2.52
N GLY A 250 -21.47 -3.31 2.32
CA GLY A 250 -22.69 -2.80 1.67
C GLY A 250 -23.11 -1.41 2.19
N LYS A 251 -23.19 -1.27 3.51
CA LYS A 251 -23.58 -0.02 4.19
C LYS A 251 -22.57 1.12 4.04
N ASP A 252 -21.27 0.79 4.08
CA ASP A 252 -20.21 1.79 3.93
C ASP A 252 -20.17 2.33 2.50
N TYR A 253 -20.48 1.47 1.53
CA TYR A 253 -20.53 1.85 0.12
C TYR A 253 -21.75 2.73 -0.20
N GLU A 254 -22.90 2.46 0.40
CA GLU A 254 -24.08 3.32 0.26
C GLU A 254 -23.87 4.71 0.89
N SER A 255 -23.18 4.78 2.02
CA SER A 255 -22.95 6.03 2.75
C SER A 255 -21.78 6.84 2.21
N ASP A 256 -20.67 6.19 1.86
CA ASP A 256 -19.39 6.83 1.52
C ASP A 256 -18.78 6.30 0.20
N GLY A 257 -19.60 5.74 -0.69
CA GLY A 257 -19.14 5.16 -1.96
C GLY A 257 -18.41 6.17 -2.85
N ALA A 258 -18.72 7.46 -2.76
CA ALA A 258 -18.01 8.51 -3.50
C ALA A 258 -16.54 8.65 -3.05
N SER A 259 -16.28 8.57 -1.74
CA SER A 259 -14.92 8.60 -1.20
C SER A 259 -14.15 7.34 -1.61
N LEU A 260 -14.79 6.16 -1.53
CA LEU A 260 -14.17 4.90 -1.94
C LEU A 260 -13.80 4.91 -3.44
N ARG A 261 -14.71 5.39 -4.30
CA ARG A 261 -14.42 5.59 -5.73
C ARG A 261 -13.31 6.60 -5.94
N ARG A 262 -13.28 7.69 -5.20
CA ARG A 262 -12.21 8.69 -5.30
C ARG A 262 -10.83 8.10 -5.00
N ILE A 263 -10.71 7.24 -3.99
CA ILE A 263 -9.45 6.55 -3.69
C ILE A 263 -9.00 5.71 -4.90
N ARG A 264 -9.90 4.90 -5.48
CA ARG A 264 -9.63 4.14 -6.71
C ARG A 264 -9.27 5.08 -7.88
N ASP A 265 -10.06 6.12 -8.08
CA ASP A 265 -9.98 7.00 -9.25
C ASP A 265 -8.75 7.90 -9.26
N SER A 266 -8.25 8.22 -8.07
CA SER A 266 -7.02 8.99 -7.87
C SER A 266 -5.75 8.17 -8.12
N PHE A 267 -5.84 6.83 -8.15
CA PHE A 267 -4.67 5.97 -8.31
C PHE A 267 -4.01 6.18 -9.68
N GLY A 268 -2.68 6.32 -9.65
CA GLY A 268 -1.86 6.44 -10.84
C GLY A 268 -0.40 6.07 -10.57
N THR A 269 0.31 5.74 -11.64
CA THR A 269 1.75 5.51 -11.64
C THR A 269 2.51 6.82 -11.85
N ILE A 270 3.75 6.89 -11.37
CA ILE A 270 4.65 8.00 -11.61
C ILE A 270 5.42 7.71 -12.89
N GLU A 271 5.40 8.65 -13.82
CA GLU A 271 6.15 8.53 -15.07
C GLU A 271 7.65 8.55 -14.79
N ARG A 272 8.37 7.63 -15.41
CA ARG A 272 9.83 7.50 -15.32
C ARG A 272 10.45 7.65 -16.69
N ASP A 273 11.75 7.94 -16.69
CA ASP A 273 12.54 8.04 -17.91
C ASP A 273 12.41 6.74 -18.76
N PRO A 274 12.08 6.84 -20.07
CA PRO A 274 11.90 5.67 -20.91
C PRO A 274 13.09 4.71 -20.95
N ALA A 275 14.33 5.20 -20.77
CA ALA A 275 15.51 4.35 -20.71
C ALA A 275 15.52 3.47 -19.44
N GLU A 276 15.15 4.02 -18.29
CA GLU A 276 14.99 3.26 -17.04
C GLU A 276 13.88 2.23 -17.15
N VAL A 277 12.73 2.61 -17.72
CA VAL A 277 11.60 1.69 -17.93
C VAL A 277 12.01 0.51 -18.80
N LYS A 278 12.78 0.78 -19.88
CA LYS A 278 13.31 -0.28 -20.75
C LYS A 278 14.29 -1.19 -20.01
N ALA A 279 15.17 -0.62 -19.18
CA ALA A 279 16.12 -1.39 -18.39
C ALA A 279 15.40 -2.30 -17.36
N ASP A 280 14.38 -1.77 -16.67
CA ASP A 280 13.55 -2.54 -15.74
C ASP A 280 12.83 -3.69 -16.48
N LEU A 281 12.26 -3.42 -17.66
CA LEU A 281 11.62 -4.45 -18.50
C LEU A 281 12.61 -5.54 -18.94
N GLU A 282 13.84 -5.16 -19.34
CA GLU A 282 14.87 -6.13 -19.71
C GLU A 282 15.33 -6.96 -18.51
N TYR A 283 15.47 -6.35 -17.34
CA TYR A 283 15.83 -7.06 -16.11
C TYR A 283 14.80 -8.15 -15.79
N TYR A 284 13.51 -7.82 -15.80
CA TYR A 284 12.46 -8.79 -15.50
C TYR A 284 12.29 -9.85 -16.60
N ARG A 285 12.52 -9.49 -17.86
CA ARG A 285 12.53 -10.47 -18.96
C ARG A 285 13.63 -11.52 -18.82
N ARG A 286 14.78 -11.17 -18.23
CA ARG A 286 15.89 -12.12 -17.99
C ARG A 286 15.66 -12.99 -16.75
N ALA A 287 14.85 -12.52 -15.81
CA ALA A 287 14.59 -13.20 -14.55
C ALA A 287 13.45 -14.23 -14.63
N THR A 288 12.69 -14.24 -15.74
CA THR A 288 11.58 -15.15 -16.02
C THR A 288 12.03 -16.18 -17.05
#